data_AF-M1ZNK4-F1
#
_entry.id   AF-M1ZNK4-F1
#
_cell.length_a   1.000
_cell.length_b   1.000
_cell.length_c   1.000
_cell.angle_alpha   90.00
_cell.angle_beta   90.00
_cell.angle_gamma   90.00
#
_symmetry.space_group_name_H-M   'P 1'
#
loop_
_entity.id
_entity.type
_entity.pdbx_description
1 polymer ?
#
loop_
_entity_poly.entity_id
_entity_poly.type
_entity_poly.pdbx_seq_one_letter_code
_entity_poly.pdbx_strand_id
1 'polypeptide(L)'
;MLRFLDAGESHGRALAAIIEGIPSNIHIDIDFINKELKRRQTGYGRGKRMIIEKDKVEIWSGVRANKTTGNPITLIIYNKDYNNWKELINKEVEDKDKIFVPRPGHGDLVGHIKYNTGDIRNVIERSSARETAIRTAVGAICKYILKLLGIDIRSKIQSIGEIFDENVDIYNDHIYKEIE
;
A
#
# COMPACT_ATOMS: atom_id res chain seq x y z
N MET A 1 3.20 -17.43 14.30
CA MET A 1 2.34 -16.24 14.41
C MET A 1 2.60 -15.39 13.18
N LEU A 2 1.56 -14.99 12.45
CA LEU A 2 1.74 -14.12 11.28
C LEU A 2 2.18 -12.72 11.72
N ARG A 3 3.22 -12.19 11.11
CA ARG A 3 3.66 -10.79 11.28
C ARG A 3 4.21 -10.25 9.97
N PHE A 4 4.24 -8.92 9.83
CA PHE A 4 4.93 -8.28 8.73
C PHE A 4 5.59 -6.97 9.16
N LEU A 5 6.59 -6.56 8.40
CA LEU A 5 7.18 -5.22 8.44
C LEU A 5 7.00 -4.59 7.07
N ASP A 6 6.67 -3.31 7.05
CA ASP A 6 6.62 -2.49 5.83
C ASP A 6 7.74 -1.44 5.84
N ALA A 7 8.16 -1.01 4.66
CA ALA A 7 9.22 -0.04 4.47
C ALA A 7 9.03 0.76 3.18
N GLY A 8 9.72 1.89 3.09
CA GLY A 8 9.77 2.74 1.92
C GLY A 8 9.02 4.06 2.08
N GLU A 9 9.57 5.05 1.40
CA GLU A 9 9.10 6.42 1.31
C GLU A 9 8.18 6.64 0.11
N SER A 10 7.32 7.64 0.21
CA SER A 10 6.36 7.99 -0.84
C SER A 10 7.06 8.23 -2.17
N HIS A 11 8.17 8.96 -2.19
CA HIS A 11 8.95 9.23 -3.40
C HIS A 11 10.30 8.50 -3.42
N GLY A 12 10.51 7.53 -2.53
CA GLY A 12 11.67 6.63 -2.57
C GLY A 12 11.64 5.67 -3.77
N ARG A 13 12.65 4.82 -3.91
CA ARG A 13 12.77 3.88 -5.06
C ARG A 13 11.61 2.88 -5.14
N ALA A 14 11.22 2.34 -3.99
CA ALA A 14 10.21 1.32 -3.88
C ALA A 14 9.62 1.29 -2.47
N LEU A 15 8.48 0.64 -2.35
CA LEU A 15 7.95 0.15 -1.10
C LEU A 15 8.34 -1.33 -0.96
N ALA A 16 8.56 -1.77 0.28
CA ALA A 16 8.93 -3.14 0.57
C ALA A 16 8.14 -3.67 1.77
N ALA A 17 7.89 -4.98 1.79
CA ALA A 17 7.40 -5.66 2.97
C ALA A 17 8.07 -7.02 3.15
N ILE A 18 8.24 -7.43 4.40
CA ILE A 18 8.66 -8.77 4.79
C ILE A 18 7.54 -9.38 5.60
N ILE A 19 6.98 -10.49 5.12
CA ILE A 19 5.92 -11.25 5.79
C ILE A 19 6.55 -12.51 6.37
N GLU A 20 6.29 -12.81 7.64
CA GLU A 20 6.77 -14.02 8.32
C GLU A 20 5.62 -14.75 8.99
N GLY A 21 5.70 -16.08 9.02
CA GLY A 21 4.69 -16.94 9.64
C GLY A 21 3.62 -17.46 8.68
N ILE A 22 3.83 -17.34 7.36
CA ILE A 22 2.98 -17.98 6.34
C ILE A 22 3.40 -19.46 6.19
N PRO A 23 2.47 -20.42 6.30
CA PRO A 23 2.79 -21.84 6.12
C PRO A 23 3.34 -22.15 4.73
N SER A 24 4.15 -23.20 4.61
CA SER A 24 4.63 -23.72 3.32
C SER A 24 3.52 -24.38 2.50
N ASN A 25 3.76 -24.55 1.20
CA ASN A 25 2.92 -25.27 0.23
C ASN A 25 1.57 -24.60 -0.08
N ILE A 26 1.38 -23.35 0.29
CA ILE A 26 0.21 -22.57 -0.12
C ILE A 26 0.47 -21.99 -1.50
N HIS A 27 -0.46 -22.21 -2.42
CA HIS A 27 -0.39 -21.56 -3.73
C HIS A 27 -0.54 -20.05 -3.58
N ILE A 28 0.20 -19.28 -4.38
CA ILE A 28 0.11 -17.82 -4.44
C ILE A 28 -0.23 -17.42 -5.87
N ASP A 29 -1.30 -16.65 -6.02
CA ASP A 29 -1.72 -16.05 -7.27
C ASP A 29 -1.25 -14.59 -7.32
N ILE A 30 -0.22 -14.32 -8.13
CA ILE A 30 0.36 -12.98 -8.29
C ILE A 30 -0.63 -12.05 -9.01
N ASP A 31 -1.45 -12.56 -9.92
CA ASP A 31 -2.42 -11.76 -10.65
C ASP A 31 -3.57 -11.32 -9.73
N PHE A 32 -3.98 -12.17 -8.79
CA PHE A 32 -4.90 -11.78 -7.72
C PHE A 32 -4.34 -10.62 -6.89
N ILE A 33 -3.07 -10.67 -6.49
CA ILE A 33 -2.43 -9.59 -5.72
C ILE A 33 -2.40 -8.29 -6.54
N ASN A 34 -2.03 -8.37 -7.82
CA ASN A 34 -2.02 -7.22 -8.71
C ASN A 34 -3.44 -6.67 -8.99
N LYS A 35 -4.48 -7.51 -9.00
CA LYS A 35 -5.89 -7.08 -9.07
C LYS A 35 -6.27 -6.26 -7.84
N GLU A 36 -5.89 -6.69 -6.63
CA GLU A 36 -6.12 -5.93 -5.40
C GLU A 36 -5.37 -4.59 -5.39
N LEU A 37 -4.11 -4.56 -5.88
CA LEU A 37 -3.38 -3.31 -6.07
C LEU A 37 -4.07 -2.37 -7.06
N LYS A 38 -4.59 -2.89 -8.18
CA LYS A 38 -5.38 -2.11 -9.14
C LYS A 38 -6.64 -1.55 -8.50
N ARG A 39 -7.37 -2.35 -7.70
CA ARG A 39 -8.56 -1.89 -6.94
C ARG A 39 -8.23 -0.74 -5.99
N ARG A 40 -7.03 -0.72 -5.39
CA ARG A 40 -6.57 0.41 -4.55
C ARG A 40 -6.44 1.72 -5.33
N GLN A 41 -6.14 1.65 -6.63
CA GLN A 41 -5.93 2.82 -7.49
C GLN A 41 -7.22 3.39 -8.08
N THR A 42 -8.35 2.67 -7.99
CA THR A 42 -9.64 3.10 -8.54
C THR A 42 -10.47 3.94 -7.54
N GLY A 43 -11.58 4.50 -8.05
CA GLY A 43 -12.50 5.36 -7.32
C GLY A 43 -12.56 6.78 -7.89
N TYR A 44 -13.76 7.33 -8.04
CA TYR A 44 -13.93 8.73 -8.42
C TYR A 44 -13.25 9.65 -7.38
N GLY A 45 -12.59 10.71 -7.85
CA GLY A 45 -11.86 11.64 -6.98
C GLY A 45 -10.43 11.24 -6.62
N ARG A 46 -9.91 10.10 -7.10
CA ARG A 46 -8.49 9.74 -6.94
C ARG A 46 -7.57 10.74 -7.65
N GLY A 47 -6.50 11.13 -6.97
CA GLY A 47 -5.56 12.14 -7.47
C GLY A 47 -4.69 11.68 -8.65
N LYS A 48 -4.07 12.66 -9.34
CA LYS A 48 -3.23 12.48 -10.53
C LYS A 48 -2.11 11.44 -10.36
N ARG A 49 -1.60 11.26 -9.14
CA ARG A 49 -0.56 10.26 -8.84
C ARG A 49 -0.97 8.83 -9.22
N MET A 50 -2.25 8.48 -9.12
CA MET A 50 -2.74 7.15 -9.53
C MET A 50 -2.77 6.95 -11.05
N ILE A 51 -2.63 8.02 -11.84
CA ILE A 51 -2.47 7.97 -13.31
C ILE A 51 -1.01 7.62 -13.65
N ILE A 52 -0.06 8.08 -12.84
CA ILE A 52 1.38 7.87 -13.03
C ILE A 52 1.79 6.47 -12.53
N GLU A 53 1.43 6.14 -11.29
CA GLU A 53 1.78 4.87 -10.67
C GLU A 53 1.05 3.72 -11.36
N LYS A 54 1.75 2.64 -11.66
CA LYS A 54 1.14 1.36 -12.09
C LYS A 54 1.72 0.28 -11.20
N ASP A 55 1.12 0.14 -10.02
CA ASP A 55 1.65 -0.72 -8.97
C ASP A 55 1.62 -2.17 -9.43
N LYS A 56 2.77 -2.83 -9.32
CA LYS A 56 2.93 -4.27 -9.50
C LYS A 56 3.83 -4.79 -8.40
N VAL A 57 3.45 -5.93 -7.83
CA VAL A 57 4.28 -6.58 -6.82
C VAL A 57 5.34 -7.46 -7.50
N GLU A 58 6.56 -7.38 -6.98
CA GLU A 58 7.59 -8.40 -7.19
C GLU A 58 7.78 -9.19 -5.91
N ILE A 59 7.85 -10.52 -6.03
CA ILE A 59 8.14 -11.41 -4.91
C ILE A 59 9.61 -11.82 -5.00
N TRP A 60 10.39 -11.40 -4.02
CA TRP A 60 11.85 -11.61 -4.00
C TRP A 60 12.28 -12.84 -3.20
N SER A 61 11.44 -13.33 -2.29
CA SER A 61 11.76 -14.48 -1.43
C SER A 61 10.50 -15.21 -0.96
N GLY A 62 10.67 -16.37 -0.32
CA GLY A 62 9.59 -17.09 0.35
C GLY A 62 8.58 -17.81 -0.58
N VAL A 63 8.73 -17.68 -1.90
CA VAL A 63 7.88 -18.33 -2.91
C VAL A 63 8.74 -19.02 -3.97
N ARG A 64 8.40 -20.26 -4.33
CA ARG A 64 9.01 -21.00 -5.43
C ARG A 64 7.91 -21.71 -6.22
N ALA A 65 7.92 -21.59 -7.54
CA ALA A 65 6.90 -22.18 -8.42
C ALA A 65 5.47 -21.88 -7.96
N ASN A 66 5.20 -20.61 -7.62
CA ASN A 66 3.92 -20.12 -7.10
C ASN A 66 3.44 -20.83 -5.82
N LYS A 67 4.36 -21.40 -5.02
CA LYS A 67 4.04 -21.95 -3.69
C LYS A 67 4.92 -21.33 -2.63
N THR A 68 4.34 -21.04 -1.48
CA THR A 68 5.07 -20.57 -0.30
C THR A 68 6.04 -21.65 0.18
N THR A 69 7.22 -21.25 0.64
CA THR A 69 8.23 -22.19 1.16
C THR A 69 8.19 -22.30 2.68
N GLY A 70 7.42 -21.46 3.37
CA GLY A 70 7.43 -21.32 4.83
C GLY A 70 8.47 -20.32 5.35
N ASN A 71 9.42 -19.92 4.50
CA ASN A 71 10.37 -18.85 4.81
C ASN A 71 9.71 -17.47 4.66
N PRO A 72 10.33 -16.39 5.20
CA PRO A 72 9.83 -15.04 5.01
C PRO A 72 9.63 -14.69 3.53
N ILE A 73 8.53 -14.01 3.23
CA ILE A 73 8.18 -13.54 1.89
C ILE A 73 8.50 -12.06 1.80
N THR A 74 9.40 -11.69 0.89
CA THR A 74 9.73 -10.30 0.59
C THR A 74 8.94 -9.82 -0.63
N LEU A 75 8.21 -8.72 -0.47
CA LEU A 75 7.46 -8.05 -1.52
C LEU A 75 8.09 -6.70 -1.83
N ILE A 76 8.16 -6.34 -3.10
CA ILE A 76 8.64 -5.04 -3.58
C ILE A 76 7.60 -4.43 -4.53
N ILE A 77 7.34 -3.13 -4.40
CA ILE A 77 6.55 -2.33 -5.35
C ILE A 77 7.35 -1.08 -5.71
N TYR A 78 7.81 -0.97 -6.95
CA TYR A 78 8.55 0.21 -7.39
C TYR A 78 7.66 1.45 -7.51
N ASN A 79 8.19 2.59 -7.09
CA ASN A 79 7.56 3.88 -7.33
C ASN A 79 8.01 4.40 -8.70
N LYS A 80 7.07 4.57 -9.63
CA LYS A 80 7.40 5.10 -10.95
C LYS A 80 7.82 6.57 -10.88
N ASP A 81 7.21 7.30 -9.95
CA ASP A 81 7.49 8.72 -9.78
C ASP A 81 8.89 8.97 -9.21
N TYR A 82 9.58 7.96 -8.67
CA TYR A 82 10.97 8.09 -8.18
C TYR A 82 11.89 8.78 -9.20
N ASN A 83 11.72 8.52 -10.50
CA ASN A 83 12.55 9.14 -11.54
C ASN A 83 12.46 10.68 -11.55
N ASN A 84 11.31 11.25 -11.18
CA ASN A 84 11.09 12.69 -11.07
C ASN A 84 11.60 13.28 -9.75
N TRP A 85 11.73 12.44 -8.72
CA TRP A 85 12.10 12.86 -7.37
C TRP A 85 13.53 12.48 -6.96
N LYS A 86 14.23 11.68 -7.78
CA LYS A 86 15.53 11.09 -7.44
C LYS A 86 16.58 12.12 -7.01
N GLU A 87 16.57 13.32 -7.58
CA GLU A 87 17.53 14.36 -7.23
C GLU A 87 17.26 14.90 -5.83
N LEU A 88 15.99 15.26 -5.56
CA LEU A 88 15.58 15.75 -4.25
C LEU A 88 15.73 14.71 -3.14
N ILE A 89 15.51 13.43 -3.47
CA ILE A 89 15.58 12.32 -2.50
C ILE A 89 17.02 11.90 -2.17
N ASN A 90 17.95 11.99 -3.13
CA ASN A 90 19.31 11.48 -2.93
C ASN A 90 20.36 12.56 -2.65
N LYS A 91 20.07 13.85 -2.89
CA LYS A 91 21.00 14.96 -2.63
C LYS A 91 20.75 15.54 -1.24
N GLU A 92 21.79 16.10 -0.62
CA GLU A 92 21.61 17.00 0.52
C GLU A 92 20.71 18.18 0.14
N VAL A 93 19.74 18.45 1.00
CA VAL A 93 18.70 19.46 0.76
C VAL A 93 19.22 20.84 1.16
N GLU A 94 19.28 21.77 0.20
CA GLU A 94 19.59 23.17 0.47
C GLU A 94 18.47 23.81 1.31
N ASP A 95 18.79 24.79 2.17
CA ASP A 95 17.80 25.39 3.08
C ASP A 95 16.56 25.96 2.35
N LYS A 96 16.74 26.42 1.11
CA LYS A 96 15.66 26.96 0.27
C LYS A 96 14.65 25.90 -0.19
N ASP A 97 15.03 24.62 -0.20
CA ASP A 97 14.23 23.50 -0.69
C ASP A 97 13.56 22.73 0.47
N LYS A 98 13.90 23.07 1.72
CA LYS A 98 13.31 22.50 2.93
C LYS A 98 11.87 22.97 3.12
N ILE A 99 11.04 22.09 3.67
CA ILE A 99 9.65 22.39 3.99
C ILE A 99 9.52 22.66 5.48
N PHE A 100 9.02 23.85 5.82
CA PHE A 100 8.83 24.27 7.22
C PHE A 100 7.38 24.54 7.60
N VAL A 101 6.46 24.61 6.64
CA VAL A 101 5.05 24.89 6.92
C VAL A 101 4.29 23.55 7.03
N PRO A 102 3.90 23.12 8.24
CA PRO A 102 3.14 21.88 8.42
C PRO A 102 1.71 22.03 7.92
N ARG A 103 1.16 20.98 7.31
CA ARG A 103 -0.24 20.95 6.88
C ARG A 103 -1.14 20.53 8.05
N PRO A 104 -2.20 21.28 8.39
CA PRO A 104 -3.17 20.86 9.40
C PRO A 104 -3.77 19.49 9.06
N GLY A 105 -3.92 18.62 10.07
CA GLY A 105 -4.44 17.26 9.91
C GLY A 105 -3.42 16.22 9.42
N HIS A 106 -2.20 16.62 9.05
CA HIS A 106 -1.11 15.71 8.69
C HIS A 106 -0.15 15.44 9.86
N GLY A 107 0.66 14.37 9.73
CA GLY A 107 1.71 14.02 10.69
C GLY A 107 2.89 14.98 10.73
N ASP A 108 2.95 15.95 9.81
CA ASP A 108 4.01 16.91 9.57
C ASP A 108 4.62 17.53 10.85
N LEU A 109 3.84 18.30 11.62
CA LEU A 109 4.31 19.03 12.80
C LEU A 109 4.78 18.10 13.92
N VAL A 110 3.96 17.08 14.24
CA VAL A 110 4.26 16.14 15.33
C VAL A 110 5.51 15.33 15.01
N GLY A 111 5.65 14.86 13.77
CA GLY A 111 6.84 14.14 13.34
C GLY A 111 8.07 15.02 13.36
N HIS A 112 7.96 16.29 12.95
CA HIS A 112 9.08 17.22 12.94
C HIS A 112 9.60 17.48 14.35
N ILE A 113 8.69 17.74 15.30
CA ILE A 113 9.05 17.93 16.72
C ILE A 113 9.65 16.64 17.30
N LYS A 114 9.02 15.49 17.05
CA LYS A 114 9.44 14.20 17.61
C LYS A 114 10.85 13.78 17.17
N TYR A 115 11.15 13.97 15.89
CA TYR A 115 12.40 13.48 15.29
C TYR A 115 13.42 14.61 15.05
N ASN A 116 13.09 15.85 15.38
CA ASN A 116 13.92 17.04 15.17
C ASN A 116 14.55 17.09 13.77
N THR A 117 13.72 16.89 12.74
CA THR A 117 14.20 16.55 11.39
C THR A 117 14.85 17.71 10.63
N GLY A 118 14.66 18.96 11.07
CA GLY A 118 15.10 20.16 10.34
C GLY A 118 14.38 20.44 9.02
N ASP A 119 13.72 19.44 8.44
CA ASP A 119 12.87 19.51 7.24
C ASP A 119 11.68 18.57 7.44
N ILE A 120 10.46 19.10 7.27
CA ILE A 120 9.22 18.34 7.43
C ILE A 120 9.09 17.24 6.36
N ARG A 121 9.77 17.35 5.20
CA ARG A 121 9.75 16.32 4.15
C ARG A 121 10.07 14.93 4.67
N ASN A 122 11.04 14.80 5.57
CA ASN A 122 11.42 13.53 6.20
C ASN A 122 10.23 12.81 6.89
N VAL A 123 9.25 13.58 7.38
CA VAL A 123 8.00 13.06 7.95
C VAL A 123 6.97 12.77 6.86
N ILE A 124 6.83 13.69 5.90
CA ILE A 124 5.85 13.58 4.79
C ILE A 124 6.06 12.28 4.02
N GLU A 125 7.31 11.97 3.70
CA GLU A 125 7.66 10.81 2.87
C GLU A 125 7.19 9.50 3.49
N ARG A 126 7.23 9.36 4.82
CA ARG A 126 6.83 8.12 5.50
C ARG A 126 5.38 8.12 5.99
N SER A 127 4.84 9.28 6.37
CA SER A 127 3.45 9.43 6.83
C SER A 127 2.43 9.40 5.69
N SER A 128 2.90 9.48 4.44
CA SER A 128 2.08 9.40 3.24
C SER A 128 1.27 8.11 3.13
N ALA A 129 0.04 8.22 2.65
CA ALA A 129 -0.81 7.06 2.33
C ALA A 129 -0.24 6.18 1.20
N ARG A 130 0.87 6.55 0.56
CA ARG A 130 1.57 5.70 -0.43
C ARG A 130 1.94 4.34 0.15
N GLU A 131 2.32 4.31 1.42
CA GLU A 131 2.64 3.10 2.19
C GLU A 131 1.50 2.04 2.11
N THR A 132 0.24 2.46 2.04
CA THR A 132 -0.91 1.52 1.94
C THR A 132 -0.87 0.61 0.71
N ALA A 133 -0.09 0.93 -0.33
CA ALA A 133 0.11 0.04 -1.47
C ALA A 133 0.80 -1.26 -1.05
N ILE A 134 1.86 -1.21 -0.24
CA ILE A 134 2.51 -2.44 0.20
C ILE A 134 1.66 -3.22 1.20
N ARG A 135 0.90 -2.53 2.07
CA ARG A 135 -0.10 -3.18 2.94
C ARG A 135 -1.20 -3.85 2.15
N THR A 136 -1.61 -3.28 1.02
CA THR A 136 -2.58 -3.92 0.12
C THR A 136 -2.01 -5.21 -0.47
N ALA A 137 -0.73 -5.24 -0.85
CA ALA A 137 -0.10 -6.47 -1.33
C ALA A 137 0.01 -7.55 -0.24
N VAL A 138 0.42 -7.17 0.98
CA VAL A 138 0.43 -8.07 2.15
C VAL A 138 -0.99 -8.60 2.44
N GLY A 139 -1.97 -7.70 2.47
CA GLY A 139 -3.38 -8.02 2.69
C GLY A 139 -3.95 -8.92 1.59
N ALA A 140 -3.54 -8.74 0.34
CA ALA A 140 -3.98 -9.57 -0.77
C ALA A 140 -3.46 -11.02 -0.65
N ILE A 141 -2.22 -11.23 -0.19
CA ILE A 141 -1.73 -12.58 0.15
C ILE A 141 -2.61 -13.20 1.23
N CYS A 142 -2.88 -12.46 2.32
CA CYS A 142 -3.71 -12.96 3.41
C CYS A 142 -5.14 -13.28 2.93
N LYS A 143 -5.73 -12.39 2.14
CA LYS A 143 -7.06 -12.55 1.54
C LYS A 143 -7.12 -13.76 0.60
N TYR A 144 -6.07 -14.00 -0.19
CA TYR A 144 -6.00 -15.18 -1.05
C TYR A 144 -5.96 -16.48 -0.23
N ILE A 145 -5.14 -16.52 0.83
CA ILE A 145 -5.07 -17.68 1.74
C ILE A 145 -6.43 -17.94 2.40
N LEU A 146 -7.10 -16.89 2.89
CA LEU A 146 -8.44 -17.00 3.47
C LEU A 146 -9.47 -17.50 2.45
N LYS A 147 -9.38 -17.06 1.19
CA LYS A 147 -10.22 -17.56 0.10
C LYS A 147 -10.05 -19.05 -0.13
N LEU A 148 -8.85 -19.61 -0.01
CA LEU A 148 -8.61 -21.06 -0.09
C LEU A 148 -9.29 -21.83 1.05
N LEU A 149 -9.62 -21.16 2.15
CA LEU A 149 -10.37 -21.71 3.29
C LEU A 149 -11.88 -21.42 3.20
N GLY A 150 -12.36 -20.85 2.09
CA GLY A 150 -13.77 -20.49 1.93
C GLY A 150 -14.18 -19.21 2.68
N ILE A 151 -13.22 -18.36 3.05
CA ILE A 151 -13.47 -17.10 3.75
C ILE A 151 -13.26 -15.93 2.79
N ASP A 152 -14.34 -15.21 2.49
CA ASP A 152 -14.29 -14.00 1.66
C ASP A 152 -14.24 -12.72 2.49
N ILE A 153 -13.40 -11.76 2.07
CA ILE A 153 -13.33 -10.42 2.66
C ILE A 153 -13.79 -9.39 1.63
N ARG A 154 -14.72 -8.52 2.06
CA ARG A 154 -15.35 -7.50 1.23
C ARG A 154 -15.38 -6.16 1.96
N SER A 155 -15.54 -5.07 1.22
CA SER A 155 -15.62 -3.71 1.76
C SER A 155 -16.55 -2.85 0.91
N LYS A 156 -17.32 -1.97 1.56
CA LYS A 156 -18.21 -0.99 0.92
C LYS A 156 -18.00 0.39 1.57
N ILE A 157 -18.17 1.45 0.78
CA ILE A 157 -18.30 2.82 1.30
C ILE A 157 -19.77 3.06 1.72
N GLN A 158 -20.01 3.33 3.00
CA GLN A 158 -21.34 3.65 3.51
C GLN A 158 -21.72 5.12 3.30
N SER A 159 -20.75 6.03 3.37
CA SER A 159 -20.97 7.45 3.18
C SER A 159 -19.73 8.16 2.63
N ILE A 160 -19.95 9.29 1.95
CA ILE A 160 -18.93 10.25 1.55
C ILE A 160 -19.46 11.64 1.89
N GLY A 161 -18.78 12.35 2.80
CA GLY A 161 -19.31 13.59 3.37
C GLY A 161 -20.62 13.32 4.11
N GLU A 162 -21.64 14.13 3.83
CA GLU A 162 -22.98 14.03 4.44
C GLU A 162 -23.93 13.12 3.64
N ILE A 163 -23.46 12.49 2.56
CA ILE A 163 -24.27 11.61 1.72
C ILE A 163 -24.10 10.16 2.16
N PHE A 164 -25.20 9.49 2.47
CA PHE A 164 -25.27 8.11 2.93
C PHE A 164 -25.90 7.20 1.89
N ASP A 165 -25.41 5.97 1.80
CA ASP A 165 -26.01 4.91 1.02
C ASP A 165 -26.79 3.95 1.95
N GLU A 166 -28.11 4.11 1.94
CA GLU A 166 -29.07 3.38 2.78
C GLU A 166 -29.41 1.97 2.24
N ASN A 167 -28.96 1.62 1.02
CA ASN A 167 -29.57 0.54 0.24
C ASN A 167 -28.69 -0.68 -0.02
N VAL A 168 -27.60 -0.92 0.71
CA VAL A 168 -26.75 -2.09 0.42
C VAL A 168 -26.70 -3.11 1.52
N ASP A 169 -27.11 -4.30 1.13
CA ASP A 169 -26.84 -5.56 1.79
C ASP A 169 -25.45 -6.09 1.40
N ILE A 170 -24.53 -6.14 2.36
CA ILE A 170 -23.18 -6.68 2.17
C ILE A 170 -23.13 -8.21 2.06
N TYR A 171 -24.26 -8.88 2.22
CA TYR A 171 -24.42 -10.32 2.07
C TYR A 171 -25.02 -10.71 0.71
N ASN A 172 -25.41 -9.74 -0.13
CA ASN A 172 -25.93 -10.01 -1.46
C ASN A 172 -24.80 -10.24 -2.48
N ASP A 173 -24.51 -11.50 -2.79
CA ASP A 173 -23.47 -11.92 -3.75
C ASP A 173 -23.63 -11.36 -5.17
N HIS A 174 -24.84 -11.01 -5.61
CA HIS A 174 -25.07 -10.46 -6.95
C HIS A 174 -24.44 -9.08 -7.11
N ILE A 175 -24.56 -8.22 -6.07
CA ILE A 175 -23.98 -6.88 -6.06
C ILE A 175 -22.45 -6.95 -6.21
N TYR A 176 -21.82 -7.98 -5.65
CA TYR A 176 -20.36 -8.12 -5.70
C TYR A 176 -19.82 -8.60 -7.05
N LYS A 177 -20.58 -9.45 -7.77
CA LYS A 177 -20.17 -9.92 -9.10
C LYS A 177 -20.11 -8.79 -10.13
N GLU A 178 -20.84 -7.69 -9.91
CA GLU A 178 -20.82 -6.51 -10.78
C GLU A 178 -19.62 -5.57 -10.52
N ILE A 179 -18.95 -5.71 -9.38
CA ILE A 179 -17.84 -4.83 -8.94
C ILE A 179 -16.45 -5.46 -9.24
N GLU A 180 -16.37 -6.78 -9.49
CA GLU A 180 -15.13 -7.50 -9.80
C GLU A 180 -14.60 -7.32 -11.24
#